data_AF-A0A1S3D0B8-F1
#
_entry.id   AF-A0A1S3D0B8-F1
#
_cell.length_a   1.000
_cell.length_b   1.000
_cell.length_c   1.000
_cell.angle_alpha   90.00
_cell.angle_beta   90.00
_cell.angle_gamma   90.00
#
_symmetry.space_group_name_H-M   'P 1'
#
loop_
_entity.id
_entity.type
_entity.pdbx_description
1 polymer ?
#
loop_
_entity_poly.entity_id
_entity_poly.type
_entity_poly.pdbx_seq_one_letter_code
_entity_poly.pdbx_strand_id
1 'polypeptide(L)'
;MIINLNESHREHLSVLFQLPPEVIQDFCTLTTNYLKDGPNQKLYKSVSKKLSLPSADNVQDSVEGLVYFLLLATILNISEYDFCNTLYHMGFTQDDKCEKILYEFYTQEKYNLYRTLISEYISLLHFKSSGDLRV
;
A
#
# COMPACT_ATOMS: atom_id res chain seq x y z
N MET A 1 -3.62 -18.44 -0.96
CA MET A 1 -3.70 -17.64 -2.21
C MET A 1 -2.59 -16.60 -2.20
N ILE A 2 -1.79 -16.51 -3.25
CA ILE A 2 -0.70 -15.50 -3.36
C ILE A 2 -1.21 -14.33 -4.20
N ILE A 3 -1.00 -13.09 -3.72
CA ILE A 3 -1.30 -11.91 -4.53
C ILE A 3 -0.21 -11.77 -5.60
N ASN A 4 -0.60 -11.91 -6.87
CA ASN A 4 0.30 -11.68 -7.98
C ASN A 4 0.25 -10.20 -8.38
N LEU A 5 1.18 -9.41 -7.86
CA LEU A 5 1.39 -8.04 -8.31
C LEU A 5 2.04 -8.06 -9.70
N ASN A 6 1.62 -7.15 -10.58
CA ASN A 6 2.32 -6.91 -11.83
C ASN A 6 3.75 -6.40 -11.57
N GLU A 7 4.60 -6.47 -12.59
CA GLU A 7 6.03 -6.19 -12.46
C GLU A 7 6.31 -4.75 -11.98
N SER A 8 5.57 -3.76 -12.49
CA SER A 8 5.68 -2.35 -12.08
C SER A 8 5.32 -2.12 -10.60
N HIS A 9 4.25 -2.72 -10.07
CA HIS A 9 3.91 -2.58 -8.65
C HIS A 9 4.94 -3.28 -7.75
N ARG A 10 5.53 -4.38 -8.22
CA ARG A 10 6.62 -5.06 -7.52
C ARG A 10 7.88 -4.20 -7.47
N GLU A 11 8.22 -3.53 -8.57
CA GLU A 11 9.33 -2.56 -8.61
C GLU A 11 9.11 -1.40 -7.66
N HIS A 12 7.88 -0.87 -7.58
CA HIS A 12 7.54 0.20 -6.65
C HIS A 12 7.73 -0.23 -5.18
N LEU A 13 7.39 -1.48 -4.85
CA LEU A 13 7.59 -2.04 -3.51
C LEU A 13 9.04 -2.49 -3.24
N SER A 14 9.87 -2.60 -4.27
CA SER A 14 11.24 -3.14 -4.14
C SER A 14 12.11 -2.34 -3.18
N VAL A 15 11.84 -1.05 -3.06
CA VAL A 15 12.49 -0.15 -2.10
C VAL A 15 12.29 -0.64 -0.67
N LEU A 16 11.15 -1.25 -0.34
CA LEU A 16 10.81 -1.68 1.02
C LEU A 16 11.47 -3.00 1.43
N PHE A 17 11.89 -3.84 0.48
CA PHE A 17 12.31 -5.23 0.75
C PHE A 17 13.54 -5.35 1.64
N GLN A 18 14.37 -4.31 1.68
CA GLN A 18 15.63 -4.28 2.43
C GLN A 18 15.68 -3.16 3.48
N LEU A 19 14.53 -2.56 3.79
CA LEU A 19 14.46 -1.50 4.80
C LEU A 19 14.36 -2.12 6.20
N PRO A 20 14.98 -1.47 7.21
CA PRO A 20 14.89 -1.94 8.57
C PRO A 20 13.46 -1.75 9.13
N PRO A 21 13.06 -2.51 10.16
CA PRO A 21 11.71 -2.48 10.72
C PRO A 21 11.20 -1.09 11.11
N GLU A 22 12.07 -0.22 11.61
CA GLU A 22 11.71 1.15 12.00
C GLU A 22 11.27 1.98 10.80
N VAL A 23 11.89 1.76 9.64
CA VAL A 23 11.55 2.45 8.40
C VAL A 23 10.26 1.87 7.81
N ILE A 24 10.03 0.56 7.93
CA ILE A 24 8.73 -0.04 7.55
C ILE A 24 7.58 0.59 8.36
N GLN A 25 7.78 0.83 9.66
CA GLN A 25 6.80 1.52 10.49
C GLN A 25 6.55 2.98 10.02
N ASP A 26 7.59 3.69 9.59
CA ASP A 26 7.46 5.01 8.95
C ASP A 26 6.58 4.92 7.69
N PHE A 27 6.78 3.89 6.85
CA PHE A 27 5.96 3.65 5.65
C PHE A 27 4.51 3.27 5.95
N CYS A 28 4.24 2.51 7.01
CA CYS A 28 2.87 2.30 7.50
C CYS A 28 2.18 3.64 7.84
N THR A 29 2.90 4.55 8.51
CA THR A 29 2.39 5.88 8.84
C THR A 29 2.14 6.73 7.59
N LEU A 30 3.05 6.69 6.61
CA LEU A 30 2.87 7.37 5.32
C LEU A 30 1.66 6.84 4.55
N THR A 31 1.43 5.52 4.63
CA THR A 31 0.28 4.85 4.03
C THR A 31 -1.03 5.32 4.64
N THR A 32 -1.12 5.38 5.97
CA THR A 32 -2.29 5.94 6.66
C THR A 32 -2.55 7.40 6.25
N ASN A 33 -1.50 8.22 6.17
CA ASN A 33 -1.63 9.61 5.75
C ASN A 33 -2.09 9.72 4.30
N TYR A 34 -1.57 8.87 3.41
CA TYR A 34 -2.01 8.82 2.01
C TYR A 34 -3.49 8.44 1.89
N LEU A 35 -3.95 7.43 2.64
CA LEU A 35 -5.35 7.02 2.61
C LEU A 35 -6.31 8.11 3.12
N LYS A 36 -5.85 8.99 4.02
CA LYS A 36 -6.64 10.07 4.61
C LYS A 36 -6.62 11.34 3.77
N ASP A 37 -5.43 11.79 3.38
CA ASP A 37 -5.18 13.12 2.85
C ASP A 37 -4.68 13.11 1.39
N GLY A 38 -4.43 11.93 0.82
CA GLY A 38 -3.84 11.76 -0.49
C GLY A 38 -2.32 11.99 -0.54
N PRO A 39 -1.73 12.11 -1.74
CA PRO A 39 -0.28 12.24 -1.91
C PRO A 39 0.28 13.56 -1.34
N ASN A 40 1.36 13.46 -0.56
CA ASN A 40 2.02 14.60 0.07
C ASN A 40 3.48 14.77 -0.36
N GLN A 41 3.69 15.52 -1.43
CA GLN A 41 5.02 15.75 -2.03
C GLN A 41 6.05 16.38 -1.08
N LYS A 42 5.60 17.26 -0.16
CA LYS A 42 6.52 17.90 0.80
C LYS A 42 7.05 16.89 1.81
N LEU A 43 6.17 16.00 2.28
CA LEU A 43 6.53 14.92 3.19
C LEU A 43 7.44 13.91 2.49
N TYR A 44 7.10 13.47 1.27
CA TYR A 44 7.89 12.51 0.50
C TYR A 44 9.30 13.01 0.20
N LYS A 45 9.47 14.30 -0.13
CA LYS A 45 10.80 14.92 -0.29
C LYS A 45 11.62 14.92 1.01
N SER A 46 10.96 15.03 2.16
CA SER A 46 11.66 15.00 3.46
C SER A 46 12.07 13.57 3.81
N VAL A 47 11.18 12.61 3.57
CA VAL A 47 11.44 11.18 3.81
C VAL A 47 12.52 10.64 2.87
N SER A 48 12.47 10.97 1.58
CA SER A 48 13.48 10.51 0.62
C SER A 48 14.88 10.95 1.01
N LYS A 49 15.04 12.20 1.48
CA LYS A 49 16.30 12.69 2.04
C LYS A 49 16.72 11.96 3.32
N LYS A 50 15.79 11.71 4.24
CA LYS A 50 16.07 10.98 5.51
C LYS A 50 16.56 9.55 5.21
N LEU A 51 15.96 8.90 4.22
CA LEU A 51 16.24 7.51 3.85
C LEU A 51 17.30 7.38 2.75
N SER A 52 17.88 8.49 2.29
CA SER A 52 18.84 8.53 1.18
C SER A 52 18.32 7.89 -0.12
N LEU A 53 17.02 7.98 -0.35
CA LEU A 53 16.38 7.50 -1.58
C LEU A 53 16.59 8.51 -2.73
N PRO A 54 16.72 8.05 -3.98
CA PRO A 54 17.08 8.90 -5.12
C PRO A 54 16.10 10.04 -5.39
N SER A 55 14.80 9.80 -5.17
CA SER A 55 13.75 10.77 -5.44
C SER A 55 12.58 10.66 -4.46
N ALA A 56 11.75 11.71 -4.43
CA ALA A 56 10.48 11.68 -3.70
C ALA A 56 9.46 10.74 -4.39
N ASP A 57 9.58 10.56 -5.69
CA ASP A 57 8.70 9.69 -6.48
C ASP A 57 8.85 8.24 -6.02
N ASN A 58 10.08 7.79 -5.73
CA ASN A 58 10.31 6.45 -5.15
C ASN A 58 9.55 6.22 -3.84
N VAL A 59 9.41 7.26 -2.99
CA VAL A 59 8.64 7.15 -1.74
C VAL A 59 7.15 7.07 -2.04
N GLN A 60 6.66 7.91 -2.96
CA GLN A 60 5.26 7.89 -3.38
C GLN A 60 4.90 6.55 -4.00
N ASP A 61 5.67 6.07 -4.97
CA ASP A 61 5.47 4.80 -5.66
C ASP A 61 5.40 3.64 -4.65
N SER A 62 6.30 3.63 -3.67
CA SER A 62 6.31 2.63 -2.58
C SER A 62 5.03 2.69 -1.74
N VAL A 63 4.57 3.89 -1.39
CA VAL A 63 3.33 4.09 -0.61
C VAL A 63 2.12 3.65 -1.43
N GLU A 64 2.03 4.03 -2.71
CA GLU A 64 0.94 3.64 -3.60
C GLU A 64 0.91 2.12 -3.83
N GLY A 65 2.08 1.51 -4.04
CA GLY A 65 2.23 0.06 -4.15
C GLY A 65 1.76 -0.65 -2.88
N LEU A 66 2.08 -0.09 -1.70
CA LEU A 66 1.68 -0.66 -0.41
C LEU A 66 0.16 -0.54 -0.21
N VAL A 67 -0.42 0.63 -0.52
CA VAL A 67 -1.88 0.83 -0.52
C VAL A 67 -2.57 -0.18 -1.44
N TYR A 68 -2.09 -0.32 -2.67
CA TYR A 68 -2.66 -1.26 -3.63
C TYR A 68 -2.63 -2.71 -3.13
N PHE A 69 -1.47 -3.15 -2.61
CA PHE A 69 -1.33 -4.47 -2.01
C PHE A 69 -2.32 -4.69 -0.85
N LEU A 70 -2.43 -3.73 0.06
CA LEU A 70 -3.33 -3.81 1.21
C LEU A 70 -4.80 -3.85 0.81
N LEU A 71 -5.19 -3.06 -0.20
CA LEU A 71 -6.55 -3.09 -0.75
C LEU A 71 -6.86 -4.45 -1.39
N LEU A 72 -5.93 -5.01 -2.18
CA LEU A 72 -6.08 -6.37 -2.73
C LEU A 72 -6.18 -7.43 -1.63
N ALA A 73 -5.35 -7.32 -0.60
CA ALA A 73 -5.41 -8.19 0.58
C ALA A 73 -6.77 -8.14 1.26
N THR A 74 -7.35 -6.93 1.41
CA THR A 74 -8.71 -6.73 1.94
C THR A 74 -9.78 -7.35 1.03
N ILE A 75 -9.73 -7.10 -0.29
CA ILE A 75 -10.70 -7.63 -1.25
C ILE A 75 -10.71 -9.15 -1.25
N LEU A 76 -9.53 -9.77 -1.23
CA LEU A 76 -9.36 -11.22 -1.27
C LEU A 76 -9.52 -11.88 0.11
N ASN A 77 -9.67 -11.07 1.17
CA ASN A 77 -9.73 -11.52 2.56
C ASN A 77 -8.63 -12.53 2.90
N ILE A 78 -7.38 -12.18 2.58
CA ILE A 78 -6.26 -13.12 2.71
C ILE A 78 -5.97 -13.48 4.18
N SER A 79 -5.54 -14.72 4.38
CA SER A 79 -5.08 -15.21 5.69
C SER A 79 -3.69 -14.65 6.05
N GLU A 80 -3.31 -14.70 7.31
CA GLU A 80 -1.95 -14.36 7.77
C GLU A 80 -0.88 -15.12 7.01
N TYR A 81 -1.06 -16.44 6.90
CA TYR A 81 -0.13 -17.32 6.20
C TYR A 81 0.06 -16.90 4.74
N ASP A 82 -1.04 -16.60 4.04
CA ASP A 82 -1.00 -16.14 2.66
C ASP A 82 -0.40 -14.73 2.50
N PHE A 83 -0.65 -13.86 3.48
CA PHE A 83 -0.07 -12.51 3.53
C PHE A 83 1.45 -12.58 3.62
N CYS A 84 1.98 -13.30 4.61
CA CYS A 84 3.42 -13.46 4.81
C CYS A 84 4.08 -14.18 3.64
N ASN A 85 3.47 -15.25 3.12
CA ASN A 85 3.98 -15.92 1.91
C ASN A 85 4.04 -14.98 0.72
N THR A 86 3.04 -14.10 0.55
CA THR A 86 3.07 -13.12 -0.54
C THR A 86 4.23 -12.14 -0.34
N LEU A 87 4.44 -11.61 0.87
CA LEU A 87 5.58 -10.72 1.16
C LEU A 87 6.93 -11.40 0.90
N TYR A 88 7.09 -12.64 1.35
CA TYR A 88 8.27 -13.46 1.08
C TYR A 88 8.53 -13.58 -0.43
N HIS A 89 7.50 -13.92 -1.21
CA HIS A 89 7.60 -14.00 -2.67
C HIS A 89 7.80 -12.65 -3.36
N MET A 90 7.51 -11.52 -2.69
CA MET A 90 7.84 -10.19 -3.20
C MET A 90 9.32 -9.88 -3.06
N GLY A 91 9.96 -10.34 -1.99
CA GLY A 91 11.37 -10.09 -1.69
C GLY A 91 11.63 -9.61 -0.27
N PHE A 92 10.60 -9.52 0.59
CA PHE A 92 10.77 -9.29 2.02
C PHE A 92 11.38 -10.54 2.67
N THR A 93 12.70 -10.69 2.60
CA THR A 93 13.39 -11.91 3.05
C THR A 93 14.40 -11.65 4.18
N GLN A 94 14.59 -10.40 4.61
CA GLN A 94 15.68 -10.04 5.51
C GLN A 94 15.32 -10.00 6.99
N ASP A 95 14.07 -9.71 7.35
CA ASP A 95 13.65 -9.62 8.76
C ASP A 95 12.16 -9.98 8.93
N ASP A 96 11.90 -11.07 9.65
CA ASP A 96 10.55 -11.53 10.02
C ASP A 96 9.74 -10.45 10.77
N LYS A 97 10.40 -9.47 11.40
CA LYS A 97 9.72 -8.34 12.06
C LYS A 97 9.02 -7.44 11.06
N CYS A 98 9.58 -7.24 9.87
CA CYS A 98 8.96 -6.41 8.84
C CYS A 98 7.62 -7.00 8.39
N GLU A 99 7.57 -8.32 8.20
CA GLU A 99 6.32 -9.02 7.86
C GLU A 99 5.27 -8.87 8.97
N LYS A 100 5.67 -9.04 10.24
CA LYS A 100 4.78 -8.85 11.39
C LYS A 100 4.23 -7.43 11.48
N ILE A 101 5.09 -6.42 11.32
CA ILE A 101 4.66 -5.01 11.34
C ILE A 101 3.64 -4.75 10.25
N LEU A 102 3.89 -5.21 9.02
CA LEU A 102 2.98 -5.02 7.89
C LEU A 102 1.66 -5.77 8.09
N TYR A 103 1.69 -6.98 8.63
CA TYR A 103 0.47 -7.74 8.91
C TYR A 103 -0.35 -7.13 10.05
N GLU A 104 0.29 -6.71 11.15
CA GLU A 104 -0.36 -6.00 12.24
C GLU A 104 -1.00 -4.71 11.73
N PHE A 105 -0.26 -3.92 10.94
CA PHE A 105 -0.78 -2.72 10.29
C PHE A 105 -2.00 -3.01 9.41
N TYR A 106 -1.92 -4.04 8.56
CA TYR A 106 -3.04 -4.47 7.72
C TYR A 106 -4.29 -4.79 8.55
N THR A 107 -4.14 -5.56 9.63
CA THR A 107 -5.29 -5.94 10.47
C THR A 107 -5.94 -4.73 11.16
N GLN A 108 -5.14 -3.77 11.62
CA GLN A 108 -5.60 -2.54 12.25
C GLN A 108 -6.32 -1.62 11.24
N GLU A 109 -5.78 -1.49 10.03
CA GLU A 109 -6.33 -0.62 8.98
C GLU A 109 -7.41 -1.29 8.13
N LYS A 110 -7.67 -2.59 8.28
CA LYS A 110 -8.60 -3.37 7.44
C LYS A 110 -9.98 -2.70 7.28
N TYR A 111 -10.49 -2.12 8.36
CA TYR A 111 -11.77 -1.41 8.33
C TYR A 111 -11.72 -0.11 7.51
N ASN A 112 -10.64 0.66 7.64
CA ASN A 112 -10.43 1.88 6.86
C ASN A 112 -10.26 1.55 5.37
N LEU A 113 -9.45 0.53 5.06
CA LEU A 113 -9.26 0.01 3.70
C LEU A 113 -10.60 -0.40 3.07
N TYR A 114 -11.44 -1.13 3.81
CA TYR A 114 -12.77 -1.51 3.34
C TYR A 114 -13.67 -0.29 3.09
N ARG A 115 -13.62 0.74 3.95
CA ARG A 115 -14.34 2.00 3.73
C ARG A 115 -13.88 2.73 2.48
N THR A 116 -12.57 2.83 2.28
CA THR A 116 -11.97 3.46 1.08
C THR A 116 -12.41 2.73 -0.20
N LEU A 117 -12.43 1.39 -0.18
CA LEU A 117 -12.94 0.60 -1.31
C LEU A 117 -14.40 0.91 -1.64
N ILE A 118 -15.25 0.96 -0.60
CA ILE A 118 -16.68 1.26 -0.79
C ILE A 118 -16.88 2.68 -1.30
N SER A 119 -16.18 3.69 -0.74
CA SER A 119 -16.33 5.07 -1.18
C SER A 119 -15.93 5.27 -2.64
N GLU A 120 -14.86 4.61 -3.07
CA GLU A 120 -14.39 4.68 -4.46
C GLU A 120 -15.38 3.98 -5.40
N TYR A 121 -15.85 2.78 -5.02
CA TYR A 121 -16.85 2.04 -5.80
C TYR A 121 -18.17 2.81 -5.95
N ILE A 122 -18.66 3.41 -4.86
CA ILE A 122 -19.87 4.26 -4.88
C ILE A 122 -19.66 5.48 -5.79
N SER A 123 -18.50 6.14 -5.72
CA SER A 123 -18.18 7.28 -6.58
C SER A 123 -18.20 6.91 -8.06
N LEU A 124 -17.65 5.74 -8.41
CA LEU A 124 -17.69 5.19 -9.78
C LEU A 124 -19.13 4.87 -10.24
N LEU A 125 -19.97 4.34 -9.35
CA LEU A 125 -21.38 4.08 -9.66
C LEU A 125 -22.18 5.37 -9.91
N HIS A 126 -21.97 6.41 -9.10
CA HIS A 126 -22.61 7.71 -9.30
C HIS A 126 -22.15 8.41 -10.59
N PHE A 127 -20.88 8.23 -10.98
CA PHE A 127 -20.39 8.72 -12.26
C PHE A 127 -21.07 8.02 -13.44
N LYS A 128 -21.20 6.68 -13.39
CA LYS A 128 -21.91 5.91 -14.43
C LYS A 128 -23.39 6.25 -14.53
N SER A 129 -24.09 6.50 -13.41
CA SER A 129 -25.49 6.90 -13.45
C SER A 129 -25.73 8.29 -14.04
N SER A 130 -24.70 9.15 -14.06
CA SER A 130 -24.79 10.54 -14.53
C SER A 130 -24.38 10.72 -16.00
N GLY A 131 -23.89 9.66 -16.65
CA GLY A 131 -23.35 9.69 -18.03
C GLY A 131 -24.32 9.26 -19.14
N ASP A 132 -25.44 8.60 -18.83
CA ASP A 132 -26.31 7.94 -19.82
C ASP A 132 -27.73 8.55 -19.93
N LEU A 133 -27.86 9.87 -19.83
CA LEU A 133 -29.09 10.61 -20.19
C LEU A 133 -28.78 11.75 -21.16
N ARG A 134 -28.28 11.39 -22.33
CA ARG A 134 -28.38 12.21 -23.55
C ARG A 134 -28.85 11.32 -24.70
N VAL A 135 -30.16 11.04 -24.70
CA VAL A 135 -30.92 10.67 -25.89
C VAL A 135 -31.51 11.95 -26.47
#